data_AF-A0A3P8KM45-F1
#
_entry.id   AF-A0A3P8KM45-F1
#
_cell.length_a   1.000
_cell.length_b   1.000
_cell.length_c   1.000
_cell.angle_alpha   90.00
_cell.angle_beta   90.00
_cell.angle_gamma   90.00
#
_symmetry.space_group_name_H-M   'P 1'
#
loop_
_entity.id
_entity.type
_entity.pdbx_description
1 polymer ?
#
loop_
_entity_poly.entity_id
_entity_poly.type
_entity_poly.pdbx_seq_one_letter_code
_entity_poly.pdbx_strand_id
1 'polypeptide(L)'
;MLAIEMGEYYKGGARAQVVQKVEKQLFELYKNPDLNVKPKELELRGGAYYSDAACEVINAIYNDKQTEHYVNIPHHGHIDNIPADWAVEMTCTLGRDGAKPTPRITHFDEKVQGLIYTIKGFEVAASQAAISGELNDVLLALNLSPLIHSDRDAEMLAREMILAHEKWLPNFAATIAKLKQ
;
A
#
# COMPACT_ATOMS: atom_id res chain seq x y z
N MET A 1 9.85 -14.57 -8.89
CA MET A 1 9.20 -13.25 -9.04
C MET A 1 10.18 -12.24 -9.64
N LEU A 2 11.31 -11.93 -9.00
CA LEU A 2 12.30 -10.96 -9.51
C LEU A 2 12.79 -11.22 -10.95
N ALA A 3 13.13 -12.46 -11.30
CA ALA A 3 13.58 -12.80 -12.66
C ALA A 3 12.50 -12.56 -13.74
N ILE A 4 11.22 -12.72 -13.39
CA ILE A 4 10.10 -12.45 -14.31
C ILE A 4 9.96 -10.93 -14.49
N GLU A 5 9.97 -10.17 -13.40
CA GLU A 5 9.90 -8.70 -13.44
C GLU A 5 11.07 -8.08 -14.21
N MET A 6 12.29 -8.60 -14.03
CA MET A 6 13.47 -8.17 -14.81
C MET A 6 13.29 -8.51 -16.30
N GLY A 7 12.78 -9.70 -16.62
CA GLY A 7 12.50 -10.10 -18.00
C GLY A 7 11.49 -9.18 -18.68
N GLU A 8 10.44 -8.76 -17.97
CA GLU A 8 9.46 -7.79 -18.49
C GLU A 8 10.02 -6.37 -18.56
N TYR A 9 10.84 -5.95 -17.60
CA TYR A 9 11.53 -4.67 -17.63
C TYR A 9 12.42 -4.53 -18.87
N TYR A 10 13.25 -5.52 -19.19
CA TYR A 10 14.11 -5.49 -20.38
C TYR A 10 13.35 -5.54 -21.71
N LYS A 11 12.09 -5.99 -21.70
CA LYS A 11 11.19 -5.88 -22.86
C LYS A 11 10.46 -4.53 -22.94
N GLY A 12 10.74 -3.59 -22.04
CA GLY A 12 10.04 -2.30 -21.95
C GLY A 12 8.61 -2.42 -21.40
N GLY A 13 8.39 -3.42 -20.53
CA GLY A 13 7.09 -3.86 -20.04
C GLY A 13 6.86 -3.64 -18.54
N ALA A 14 7.52 -2.66 -17.91
CA ALA A 14 7.23 -2.36 -16.50
C ALA A 14 5.72 -2.13 -16.31
N ARG A 15 5.13 -2.63 -15.21
CA ARG A 15 3.67 -2.60 -15.02
C ARG A 15 3.09 -1.19 -15.17
N ALA A 16 3.80 -0.17 -14.70
CA ALA A 16 3.41 1.24 -14.87
C ALA A 16 3.33 1.66 -16.35
N GLN A 17 4.27 1.26 -17.20
CA GLN A 17 4.26 1.56 -18.64
C GLN A 17 3.11 0.86 -19.37
N VAL A 18 2.80 -0.37 -18.96
CA VAL A 18 1.64 -1.12 -19.47
C VAL A 18 0.34 -0.39 -19.10
N VAL A 19 0.20 -0.01 -17.83
CA VAL A 19 -1.00 0.70 -17.34
C VAL A 19 -1.13 2.08 -18.00
N GLN A 20 -0.05 2.83 -18.20
CA GLN A 20 -0.09 4.11 -18.92
C GLN A 20 -0.63 3.97 -20.36
N LYS A 21 -0.31 2.88 -21.07
CA LYS A 21 -0.85 2.62 -22.41
C LYS A 21 -2.35 2.33 -22.34
N VAL A 22 -2.77 1.49 -21.39
CA VAL A 22 -4.19 1.17 -21.16
C VAL A 22 -4.98 2.43 -20.78
N GLU A 23 -4.45 3.27 -19.88
CA GLU A 23 -5.10 4.52 -19.49
C GLU A 23 -5.23 5.50 -20.66
N LYS A 24 -4.21 5.64 -21.51
CA LYS A 24 -4.31 6.47 -22.73
C LYS A 24 -5.43 5.99 -23.65
N GLN A 25 -5.58 4.69 -23.83
CA GLN A 25 -6.68 4.11 -24.63
C GLN A 25 -8.04 4.38 -23.98
N LEU A 26 -8.15 4.20 -22.66
CA LEU A 26 -9.36 4.51 -21.91
C LEU A 26 -9.75 5.98 -22.01
N PHE A 27 -8.79 6.91 -21.87
CA PHE A 27 -9.07 8.34 -22.01
C PHE A 27 -9.56 8.70 -23.41
N GLU A 28 -9.06 8.04 -24.46
CA GLU A 28 -9.59 8.25 -25.81
C GLU A 28 -11.03 7.79 -25.94
N LEU A 29 -11.36 6.60 -25.40
CA LEU A 29 -12.73 6.09 -25.38
C LEU A 29 -13.67 7.02 -24.60
N TYR A 30 -13.23 7.54 -23.45
CA TYR A 30 -14.00 8.44 -22.59
C TYR A 30 -14.20 9.85 -23.17
N LYS A 31 -13.56 10.22 -24.30
CA LYS A 31 -13.91 11.45 -25.02
C LYS A 31 -15.28 11.38 -25.69
N ASN A 32 -15.81 10.18 -25.95
CA ASN A 32 -17.14 10.01 -26.51
C ASN A 32 -18.19 10.22 -25.40
N PRO A 33 -19.01 11.29 -25.44
CA PRO A 33 -20.03 11.54 -24.43
C PRO A 33 -21.18 10.51 -24.47
N ASP A 34 -21.37 9.80 -25.58
CA ASP A 34 -22.41 8.79 -25.74
C ASP A 34 -21.99 7.40 -25.20
N LEU A 35 -20.74 7.26 -24.73
CA LEU A 35 -20.25 6.01 -24.17
C LEU A 35 -20.97 5.68 -22.86
N ASN A 36 -21.86 4.69 -22.92
CA ASN A 36 -22.73 4.27 -21.80
C ASN A 36 -22.50 2.82 -21.35
N VAL A 37 -21.42 2.18 -21.83
CA VAL A 37 -21.01 0.83 -21.43
C VAL A 37 -19.59 0.88 -20.88
N LYS A 38 -19.33 0.14 -19.81
CA LYS A 38 -17.99 -0.02 -19.23
C LYS A 38 -17.03 -0.58 -20.31
N PRO A 39 -15.96 0.15 -20.68
CA PRO A 39 -14.95 -0.36 -21.62
C PRO A 39 -14.28 -1.63 -21.10
N LYS A 40 -14.05 -2.60 -21.98
CA LYS A 40 -13.40 -3.87 -21.61
C LYS A 40 -11.95 -3.66 -21.19
N GLU A 41 -11.29 -2.65 -21.76
CA GLU A 41 -9.93 -2.24 -21.46
C GLU A 41 -9.75 -1.86 -19.98
N LEU A 42 -10.83 -1.41 -19.31
CA LEU A 42 -10.79 -1.09 -17.88
C LEU A 42 -10.49 -2.32 -17.03
N GLU A 43 -10.86 -3.51 -17.50
CA GLU A 43 -10.60 -4.79 -16.83
C GLU A 43 -9.13 -5.22 -16.89
N LEU A 44 -8.34 -4.59 -17.77
CA LEU A 44 -6.89 -4.79 -17.83
C LEU A 44 -6.15 -4.02 -16.73
N ARG A 45 -6.82 -3.10 -16.04
CA ARG A 45 -6.29 -2.49 -14.82
C ARG A 45 -6.31 -3.51 -13.68
N GLY A 46 -5.24 -3.50 -12.88
CA GLY A 46 -5.29 -4.16 -11.57
C GLY A 46 -6.26 -3.37 -10.68
N GLY A 47 -7.19 -4.07 -10.03
CA GLY A 47 -8.17 -3.44 -9.13
C GLY A 47 -9.65 -3.70 -9.47
N ALA A 48 -9.96 -4.75 -10.22
CA ALA A 48 -11.34 -5.21 -10.36
C ALA A 48 -12.01 -5.37 -8.97
N TYR A 49 -13.30 -5.04 -8.88
CA TYR A 49 -14.14 -5.10 -7.67
C TYR A 49 -13.83 -4.10 -6.55
N TYR A 50 -12.79 -3.27 -6.64
CA TYR A 50 -12.57 -2.22 -5.63
C TYR A 50 -13.73 -1.22 -5.54
N SER A 51 -14.39 -0.90 -6.66
CA SER A 51 -15.59 -0.07 -6.67
C SER A 51 -16.74 -0.70 -5.88
N ASP A 52 -16.93 -2.00 -6.01
CA ASP A 52 -18.02 -2.71 -5.35
C ASP A 52 -17.76 -2.80 -3.85
N ALA A 53 -16.52 -3.11 -3.46
CA ALA A 53 -16.10 -3.08 -2.06
C ALA A 53 -16.29 -1.69 -1.44
N ALA A 54 -15.86 -0.62 -2.13
CA ALA A 54 -16.03 0.75 -1.64
C ALA A 54 -17.51 1.15 -1.54
N CYS A 55 -18.31 0.87 -2.57
CA CYS A 55 -19.74 1.14 -2.57
C CYS A 55 -20.46 0.38 -1.45
N GLU A 56 -20.13 -0.89 -1.22
CA GLU A 56 -20.77 -1.69 -0.17
C GLU A 56 -20.35 -1.24 1.24
N VAL A 57 -19.12 -0.79 1.45
CA VAL A 57 -18.70 -0.15 2.71
C VAL A 57 -19.49 1.13 2.97
N ILE A 58 -19.60 2.02 1.96
CA ILE A 58 -20.38 3.27 2.07
C ILE A 58 -21.85 2.95 2.35
N ASN A 59 -22.41 2.00 1.63
CA ASN A 59 -23.79 1.55 1.77
C ASN A 59 -24.06 0.97 3.16
N ALA A 60 -23.13 0.17 3.69
CA ALA A 60 -23.24 -0.41 5.02
C ALA A 60 -23.24 0.64 6.12
N ILE A 61 -22.37 1.65 6.02
CA ILE A 61 -22.29 2.75 6.97
C ILE A 61 -23.55 3.63 6.88
N TYR A 62 -23.90 4.07 5.67
CA TYR A 62 -24.99 5.02 5.45
C TYR A 62 -26.37 4.44 5.80
N ASN A 63 -26.64 3.20 5.37
CA ASN A 63 -27.93 2.53 5.60
C ASN A 63 -27.94 1.65 6.85
N ASP A 64 -26.89 1.71 7.68
CA ASP A 64 -26.74 0.90 8.88
C ASP A 64 -27.00 -0.60 8.65
N LYS A 65 -26.44 -1.15 7.55
CA LYS A 65 -26.77 -2.52 7.13
C LYS A 65 -26.28 -3.60 8.09
N GLN A 66 -25.33 -3.28 8.96
CA GLN A 66 -24.70 -4.25 9.89
C GLN A 66 -24.13 -5.45 9.13
N THR A 67 -23.47 -5.22 8.00
CA THR A 67 -22.89 -6.27 7.15
C THR A 67 -21.41 -6.47 7.42
N GLU A 68 -20.91 -7.66 7.08
CA GLU A 68 -19.51 -8.06 7.29
C GLU A 68 -18.62 -7.56 6.13
N HIS A 69 -17.49 -6.91 6.46
CA HIS A 69 -16.48 -6.45 5.50
C HIS A 69 -15.07 -6.68 6.04
N TYR A 70 -14.09 -6.78 5.14
CA TYR A 70 -12.66 -6.79 5.48
C TYR A 70 -12.12 -5.37 5.32
N VAL A 71 -11.66 -4.78 6.42
CA VAL A 71 -11.21 -3.38 6.44
C VAL A 71 -9.98 -3.22 7.32
N ASN A 72 -9.15 -2.22 6.97
CA ASN A 72 -8.01 -1.80 7.77
C ASN A 72 -8.47 -0.87 8.89
N ILE A 73 -8.19 -1.23 10.15
CA ILE A 73 -8.57 -0.47 11.34
C ILE A 73 -7.44 -0.48 12.38
N PRO A 74 -7.32 0.56 13.22
CA PRO A 74 -6.61 0.43 14.48
C PRO A 74 -7.39 -0.53 15.38
N HIS A 75 -6.75 -1.63 15.82
CA HIS A 75 -7.49 -2.69 16.52
C HIS A 75 -7.69 -2.41 18.02
N HIS A 76 -6.96 -1.45 18.60
CA HIS A 76 -7.10 -0.99 20.00
C HIS A 76 -7.14 -2.15 21.01
N GLY A 77 -6.27 -3.14 20.84
CA GLY A 77 -6.18 -4.31 21.73
C GLY A 77 -7.21 -5.41 21.47
N HIS A 78 -7.98 -5.36 20.38
CA HIS A 78 -8.87 -6.46 19.99
C HIS A 78 -8.11 -7.77 19.71
N ILE A 79 -6.90 -7.65 19.15
CA ILE A 79 -5.93 -8.74 19.10
C ILE A 79 -4.99 -8.62 20.31
N ASP A 80 -4.89 -9.69 21.09
CA ASP A 80 -4.21 -9.72 22.39
C ASP A 80 -2.68 -9.91 22.32
N ASN A 81 -2.16 -10.45 21.21
CA ASN A 81 -0.76 -10.84 21.03
C ASN A 81 0.04 -9.95 20.07
N ILE A 82 -0.47 -8.74 19.80
CA ILE A 82 0.24 -7.65 19.10
C ILE A 82 -0.03 -6.29 19.79
N PRO A 83 0.84 -5.28 19.61
CA PRO A 83 0.65 -3.96 20.21
C PRO A 83 -0.67 -3.28 19.82
N ALA A 84 -1.38 -2.73 20.81
CA ALA A 84 -2.74 -2.21 20.64
C ALA A 84 -2.88 -0.99 19.71
N ASP A 85 -1.79 -0.29 19.43
CA ASP A 85 -1.70 0.88 18.57
C ASP A 85 -1.47 0.52 17.09
N TRP A 86 -1.38 -0.78 16.75
CA TRP A 86 -1.21 -1.22 15.38
C TRP A 86 -2.52 -1.20 14.58
N ALA A 87 -2.38 -0.97 13.28
CA ALA A 87 -3.45 -1.17 12.32
C ALA A 87 -3.37 -2.58 11.71
N VAL A 88 -4.52 -3.23 11.58
CA VAL A 88 -4.70 -4.56 10.97
C VAL A 88 -5.84 -4.54 9.96
N GLU A 89 -5.75 -5.37 8.93
CA GLU A 89 -6.88 -5.70 8.09
C GLU A 89 -7.60 -6.92 8.68
N MET A 90 -8.88 -6.75 9.05
CA MET A 90 -9.65 -7.87 9.59
C MET A 90 -11.14 -7.74 9.30
N THR A 91 -11.84 -8.84 9.54
CA THR A 91 -13.29 -8.87 9.43
C THR A 91 -13.96 -8.01 10.50
N CYS A 92 -14.76 -7.04 10.05
CA CYS A 92 -15.56 -6.15 10.88
C CYS A 92 -17.04 -6.18 10.46
N THR A 93 -17.94 -5.97 11.40
CA THR A 93 -19.33 -5.58 11.13
C THR A 93 -19.38 -4.07 10.94
N LEU A 94 -19.87 -3.61 9.79
CA LEU A 94 -20.00 -2.19 9.46
C LEU A 94 -21.45 -1.74 9.55
N GLY A 95 -21.66 -0.61 10.21
CA GLY A 95 -22.92 0.10 10.27
C GLY A 95 -22.72 1.58 10.56
N ARG A 96 -23.75 2.25 11.07
CA ARG A 96 -23.73 3.71 11.30
C ARG A 96 -22.63 4.19 12.25
N ASP A 97 -22.18 3.33 13.16
CA ASP A 97 -21.12 3.62 14.14
C ASP A 97 -19.72 3.33 13.59
N GLY A 98 -19.61 2.97 12.30
CA GLY A 98 -18.36 2.56 11.67
C GLY A 98 -18.08 1.05 11.80
N ALA A 99 -16.80 0.69 11.72
CA ALA A 99 -16.34 -0.69 11.73
C ALA A 99 -16.16 -1.21 13.16
N LYS A 100 -16.81 -2.33 13.49
CA LYS A 100 -16.65 -3.07 14.75
C LYS A 100 -15.99 -4.41 14.46
N PRO A 101 -14.78 -4.69 14.98
CA PRO A 101 -14.12 -5.99 14.81
C PRO A 101 -15.03 -7.15 15.20
N THR A 102 -15.06 -8.20 14.37
CA THR A 102 -15.79 -9.43 14.72
C THR A 102 -15.01 -10.25 15.76
N PRO A 103 -15.66 -10.98 16.68
CA PRO A 103 -14.97 -11.78 17.70
C PRO A 103 -14.34 -13.07 17.13
N ARG A 104 -14.27 -13.22 15.80
CA ARG A 104 -13.78 -14.44 15.12
C ARG A 104 -12.29 -14.64 15.35
N ILE A 105 -11.52 -13.55 15.36
CA ILE A 105 -10.07 -13.56 15.57
C ILE A 105 -9.74 -12.53 16.64
N THR A 106 -9.27 -13.00 17.80
CA THR A 106 -8.77 -12.16 18.89
C THR A 106 -7.31 -12.45 19.23
N HIS A 107 -6.71 -13.43 18.54
CA HIS A 107 -5.35 -13.91 18.75
C HIS A 107 -4.85 -14.48 17.42
N PHE A 108 -3.70 -14.04 16.92
CA PHE A 108 -3.11 -14.65 15.70
C PHE A 108 -2.33 -15.92 16.03
N ASP A 109 -2.30 -16.88 15.12
CA ASP A 109 -1.46 -18.09 15.24
C ASP A 109 0.03 -17.71 15.33
N GLU A 110 0.76 -18.28 16.28
CA GLU A 110 2.19 -18.02 16.49
C GLU A 110 3.02 -18.21 15.21
N LYS A 111 2.61 -19.12 14.32
CA LYS A 111 3.30 -19.39 13.05
C LYS A 111 3.33 -18.20 12.10
N VAL A 112 2.38 -17.27 12.19
CA VAL A 112 2.33 -16.07 11.33
C VAL A 112 2.93 -14.83 12.00
N GLN A 113 3.21 -14.88 13.30
CA GLN A 113 3.67 -13.72 14.08
C GLN A 113 4.97 -13.13 13.55
N GLY A 114 5.95 -13.97 13.20
CA GLY A 114 7.22 -13.51 12.66
C GLY A 114 7.04 -12.63 11.41
N LEU A 115 6.11 -13.00 10.52
CA LEU A 115 5.82 -12.23 9.30
C LEU A 115 5.11 -10.91 9.64
N ILE A 116 4.12 -10.94 10.53
CA ILE A 116 3.38 -9.74 10.96
C ILE A 116 4.34 -8.70 11.55
N TYR A 117 5.18 -9.11 12.50
CA TYR A 117 6.15 -8.21 13.14
C TYR A 117 7.20 -7.70 12.17
N THR A 118 7.67 -8.53 11.22
CA THR A 118 8.65 -8.11 10.21
C THR A 118 8.08 -7.01 9.32
N ILE A 119 6.90 -7.23 8.74
CA ILE A 119 6.28 -6.25 7.83
C ILE A 119 5.85 -4.99 8.60
N LYS A 120 5.25 -5.14 9.79
CA LYS A 120 4.83 -3.98 10.58
C LYS A 120 6.02 -3.16 11.08
N GLY A 121 7.11 -3.81 11.48
CA GLY A 121 8.36 -3.15 11.86
C GLY A 121 8.91 -2.28 10.73
N PHE A 122 8.91 -2.79 9.50
CA PHE A 122 9.23 -2.01 8.30
C PHE A 122 8.26 -0.83 8.10
N GLU A 123 6.95 -1.04 8.17
CA GLU A 123 5.94 0.01 7.96
C GLU A 123 6.09 1.17 8.95
N VAL A 124 6.31 0.85 10.23
CA VAL A 124 6.51 1.85 11.30
C VAL A 124 7.83 2.61 11.07
N ALA A 125 8.93 1.91 10.78
CA ALA A 125 10.21 2.56 10.51
C ALA A 125 10.16 3.45 9.25
N ALA A 126 9.52 2.99 8.18
CA ALA A 126 9.35 3.76 6.95
C ALA A 126 8.48 5.01 7.16
N SER A 127 7.42 4.89 7.98
CA SER A 127 6.58 6.03 8.37
C SER A 127 7.38 7.05 9.18
N GLN A 128 8.20 6.60 10.13
CA GLN A 128 9.08 7.47 10.91
C GLN A 128 10.10 8.17 10.01
N ALA A 129 10.71 7.46 9.06
CA ALA A 129 11.64 8.03 8.09
C ALA A 129 10.98 9.10 7.21
N ALA A 130 9.72 8.88 6.78
CA ALA A 130 8.97 9.86 6.01
C ALA A 130 8.69 11.15 6.80
N ILE A 131 8.50 11.03 8.11
CA ILE A 131 8.30 12.18 9.01
C ILE A 131 9.63 12.89 9.29
N SER A 132 10.68 12.15 9.63
CA SER A 132 11.98 12.74 10.00
C SER A 132 12.73 13.33 8.80
N GLY A 133 12.61 12.71 7.61
CA GLY A 133 13.36 13.12 6.43
C GLY A 133 14.84 12.73 6.45
N GLU A 134 15.27 11.94 7.43
CA GLU A 134 16.67 11.58 7.64
C GLU A 134 17.05 10.31 6.87
N LEU A 135 18.22 10.32 6.23
CA LEU A 135 18.71 9.18 5.44
C LEU A 135 18.87 7.91 6.28
N ASN A 136 19.41 8.04 7.50
CA ASN A 136 19.64 6.88 8.38
C ASN A 136 18.34 6.18 8.78
N ASP A 137 17.24 6.92 8.94
CA ASP A 137 15.94 6.33 9.25
C ASP A 137 15.39 5.56 8.04
N VAL A 138 15.64 6.05 6.82
CA VAL A 138 15.31 5.31 5.58
C VAL A 138 16.13 4.03 5.47
N LEU A 139 17.43 4.08 5.77
CA LEU A 139 18.29 2.89 5.74
C LEU A 139 17.84 1.85 6.77
N LEU A 140 17.49 2.29 7.99
CA LEU A 140 16.93 1.41 9.00
C LEU A 140 15.64 0.75 8.49
N ALA A 141 14.71 1.53 7.93
CA ALA A 141 13.48 0.98 7.37
C ALA A 141 13.77 -0.04 6.26
N LEU A 142 14.58 0.30 5.27
CA LEU A 142 14.90 -0.60 4.16
C LEU A 142 15.53 -1.92 4.65
N ASN A 143 16.43 -1.86 5.62
CA ASN A 143 17.07 -3.07 6.18
C ASN A 143 16.13 -3.95 7.03
N LEU A 144 15.00 -3.42 7.50
CA LEU A 144 13.94 -4.22 8.13
C LEU A 144 13.05 -4.94 7.10
N SER A 145 13.07 -4.50 5.84
CA SER A 145 12.28 -5.11 4.78
C SER A 145 12.86 -6.47 4.35
N PRO A 146 12.06 -7.55 4.28
CA PRO A 146 12.53 -8.86 3.86
C PRO A 146 12.93 -8.92 2.37
N LEU A 147 12.68 -7.84 1.62
CA LEU A 147 12.99 -7.71 0.19
C LEU A 147 14.34 -7.03 -0.07
N ILE A 148 15.01 -6.54 0.97
CA ILE A 148 16.34 -5.93 0.88
C ILE A 148 17.36 -6.93 1.42
N HIS A 149 18.41 -7.19 0.63
CA HIS A 149 19.36 -8.26 0.91
C HIS A 149 20.71 -7.78 1.44
N SER A 150 20.98 -6.47 1.37
CA SER A 150 22.23 -5.89 1.89
C SER A 150 22.09 -4.39 2.20
N ASP A 151 22.90 -3.92 3.16
CA ASP A 151 23.02 -2.49 3.49
C ASP A 151 23.41 -1.64 2.27
N ARG A 152 24.28 -2.19 1.42
CA ARG A 152 24.74 -1.52 0.21
C ARG A 152 23.59 -1.30 -0.79
N ASP A 153 22.74 -2.30 -0.96
CA ASP A 153 21.56 -2.19 -1.83
C ASP A 153 20.57 -1.19 -1.24
N ALA A 154 20.41 -1.18 0.10
CA ALA A 154 19.57 -0.21 0.80
C ALA A 154 20.05 1.23 0.57
N GLU A 155 21.36 1.48 0.68
CA GLU A 155 21.95 2.81 0.48
C GLU A 155 21.76 3.32 -0.96
N MET A 156 22.07 2.45 -1.93
CA MET A 156 21.89 2.77 -3.35
C MET A 156 20.43 3.08 -3.66
N LEU A 157 19.50 2.21 -3.21
CA LEU A 157 18.07 2.39 -3.42
C LEU A 157 17.54 3.66 -2.75
N ALA A 158 17.90 3.90 -1.48
CA ALA A 158 17.48 5.09 -0.74
C ALA A 158 17.89 6.37 -1.47
N ARG A 159 19.17 6.46 -1.87
CA ARG A 159 19.70 7.62 -2.58
C ARG A 159 18.97 7.86 -3.90
N GLU A 160 18.83 6.83 -4.73
CA GLU A 160 18.17 6.95 -6.03
C GLU A 160 16.69 7.33 -5.88
N MET A 161 15.96 6.71 -4.96
CA MET A 161 14.53 6.96 -4.77
C MET A 161 14.27 8.35 -4.18
N ILE A 162 15.06 8.80 -3.21
CA ILE A 162 14.93 10.14 -2.63
C ILE A 162 15.17 11.22 -3.70
N LEU A 163 16.22 11.08 -4.51
CA LEU A 163 16.54 12.03 -5.57
C LEU A 163 15.49 12.00 -6.69
N ALA A 164 15.02 10.82 -7.10
CA ALA A 164 13.98 10.68 -8.13
C ALA A 164 12.64 11.33 -7.72
N HIS A 165 12.35 11.39 -6.42
CA HIS A 165 11.09 11.91 -5.89
C HIS A 165 11.24 13.24 -5.15
N GLU A 166 12.34 13.97 -5.34
CA GLU A 166 12.67 15.17 -4.56
C GLU A 166 11.55 16.23 -4.50
N LYS A 167 10.79 16.37 -5.60
CA LYS A 167 9.66 17.30 -5.69
C LYS A 167 8.54 16.97 -4.70
N TRP A 168 8.39 15.70 -4.35
CA TRP A 168 7.29 15.16 -3.56
C TRP A 168 7.69 14.83 -2.12
N LEU A 169 8.96 15.02 -1.77
CA LEU A 169 9.54 14.66 -0.47
C LEU A 169 10.07 15.89 0.28
N PRO A 170 9.20 16.85 0.68
CA PRO A 170 9.64 18.11 1.28
C PRO A 170 10.40 17.93 2.60
N ASN A 171 10.04 16.94 3.42
CA ASN A 171 10.76 16.64 4.67
C ASN A 171 12.21 16.21 4.44
N PHE A 172 12.53 15.69 3.25
CA PHE A 172 13.87 15.26 2.88
C PHE A 172 14.73 16.38 2.28
N ALA A 173 14.29 17.63 2.27
CA ALA A 173 15.00 18.72 1.59
C ALA A 173 16.48 18.86 2.01
N ALA A 174 16.77 18.73 3.32
CA ALA A 174 18.14 18.76 3.83
C ALA A 174 18.97 17.55 3.38
N THR A 175 18.36 16.35 3.40
CA THR A 175 18.96 15.11 2.91
C THR A 175 19.25 15.18 1.41
N ILE A 176 18.30 15.65 0.61
CA ILE A 176 18.46 15.86 -0.84
C ILE A 176 19.61 16.82 -1.14
N ALA A 177 19.70 17.94 -0.40
CA ALA A 177 20.79 18.90 -0.57
C ALA A 177 22.17 18.29 -0.30
N LYS A 178 22.28 17.37 0.66
CA LYS A 178 23.52 16.61 0.94
C LYS A 178 23.80 15.58 -0.16
N LEU A 179 22.79 14.87 -0.65
CA LEU A 179 22.96 13.80 -1.66
C LEU A 179 23.33 14.30 -3.07
N LYS A 180 23.02 15.56 -3.37
CA LYS A 180 23.35 16.25 -4.64
C LYS A 180 24.75 16.86 -4.69
N GLN A 181 25.43 16.98 -3.55
CA GLN A 181 26.84 17.39 -3.47
C GLN A 181 27.73 16.24 -3.92
#